data_AF-A0ABD7IRW8-F1
#
_entry.id   AF-A0ABD7IRW8-F1
#
_cell.length_a   1.000
_cell.length_b   1.000
_cell.length_c   1.000
_cell.angle_alpha   90.00
_cell.angle_beta   90.00
_cell.angle_gamma   90.00
#
_symmetry.space_group_name_H-M   'P 1'
#
loop_
_entity.id
_entity.type
_entity.pdbx_description
1 polymer ?
#
loop_
_entity_poly.entity_id
_entity_poly.type
_entity_poly.pdbx_seq_one_letter_code
_entity_poly.pdbx_strand_id
1 'polypeptide(L)' 'MAQKRSVYTSFIILDAQSVKNTDPAESSGYDGGKKVSGIKRHLAVDINGLPMAVHV' A
#
# COMPACT_ATOMS: atom_id res chain seq x y z
N MET A 1 21.60 17.94 -24.12
CA MET A 1 21.70 16.49 -23.78
C MET A 1 20.70 16.22 -22.67
N ALA A 2 19.77 15.28 -22.84
CA ALA A 2 18.80 14.95 -21.79
C ALA A 2 19.49 14.14 -20.69
N GLN A 3 19.29 14.52 -19.43
CA GLN A 3 19.83 13.79 -18.29
C GLN A 3 19.14 12.43 -18.17
N LYS A 4 19.90 11.33 -18.21
CA LYS A 4 19.36 9.98 -18.01
C LYS A 4 18.91 9.81 -16.55
N ARG A 5 17.70 9.30 -16.37
CA ARG A 5 17.17 8.91 -15.05
C ARG A 5 17.78 7.58 -14.63
N SER A 6 18.09 7.45 -13.33
CA SER A 6 18.53 6.18 -12.74
C SER A 6 17.44 5.12 -12.93
N VAL A 7 17.84 3.89 -13.25
CA VAL A 7 16.94 2.73 -13.30
C VAL A 7 16.56 2.20 -11.92
N TYR A 8 17.31 2.59 -10.88
CA TYR A 8 16.99 2.27 -9.49
C TYR A 8 16.10 3.33 -8.89
N THR A 9 15.05 2.92 -8.18
CA THR A 9 14.22 3.85 -7.42
C THR A 9 15.04 4.45 -6.29
N SER A 10 14.95 5.77 -6.11
CA SER A 10 15.63 6.48 -5.01
C SER A 10 14.70 6.80 -3.84
N PHE A 11 13.39 6.54 -4.00
CA PHE A 11 12.37 6.88 -3.01
C PHE A 11 11.18 5.91 -3.10
N ILE A 12 10.59 5.61 -1.95
CA ILE A 12 9.40 4.77 -1.82
C ILE A 12 8.40 5.49 -0.92
N ILE A 13 7.13 5.46 -1.32
CA ILE A 13 5.99 5.93 -0.54
C ILE A 13 5.32 4.70 0.07
N LEU A 14 5.17 4.70 1.40
CA LEU A 14 4.45 3.67 2.13
C LEU A 14 3.12 4.22 2.62
N ASP A 15 2.03 3.52 2.31
CA ASP A 15 0.71 3.82 2.85
C ASP A 15 0.01 2.57 3.36
N ALA A 16 -0.95 2.77 4.26
CA ALA A 16 -1.77 1.72 4.84
C ALA A 16 -3.26 2.00 4.60
N GLN A 17 -3.95 1.04 4.01
CA GLN A 17 -5.38 1.13 3.73
C GLN A 17 -6.15 0.00 4.41
N SER A 18 -7.14 0.38 5.21
CA SER A 18 -8.16 -0.54 5.73
C SER A 18 -9.16 -0.83 4.62
N VAL A 19 -9.35 -2.10 4.29
CA VAL A 19 -10.23 -2.58 3.23
C VAL A 19 -11.19 -3.63 3.78
N LYS A 20 -12.43 -3.61 3.30
CA LYS A 20 -13.43 -4.61 3.69
C LYS A 20 -13.03 -5.97 3.10
N ASN A 21 -13.00 -7.01 3.93
CA ASN A 21 -12.77 -8.38 3.49
C ASN A 21 -14.08 -9.05 3.07
N THR A 22 -13.99 -10.03 2.17
CA THR A 22 -15.12 -10.87 1.74
C THR A 22 -15.10 -12.24 2.41
N ASP A 23 -13.92 -12.80 2.62
CA ASP A 23 -13.72 -14.09 3.31
C ASP A 23 -13.41 -13.91 4.80
N PRO A 24 -13.63 -14.96 5.64
CA PRO A 24 -13.17 -14.96 7.03
C PRO A 24 -11.65 -14.79 7.05
N ALA A 25 -11.19 -13.62 7.51
CA ALA A 25 -9.77 -13.39 7.71
C ALA A 25 -9.36 -13.94 9.07
N GLU A 26 -8.16 -14.52 9.15
CA GLU A 26 -7.59 -15.00 10.42
C GLU A 26 -7.49 -13.89 11.47
N SER A 27 -7.29 -12.65 11.02
CA SER A 27 -7.41 -11.45 11.84
C SER A 27 -8.19 -10.37 11.09
N SER A 28 -9.08 -9.67 11.80
CA SER A 28 -9.80 -8.51 11.27
C SER A 28 -10.03 -7.50 12.38
N GLY A 29 -10.23 -6.23 12.00
CA GLY A 29 -10.46 -5.14 12.94
C GLY A 29 -11.34 -4.05 12.35
N TYR A 30 -11.69 -3.07 13.18
CA TYR A 30 -12.48 -1.91 12.75
C TYR A 30 -11.63 -0.64 12.80
N ASP A 31 -11.47 0.00 11.64
CA ASP A 31 -10.87 1.32 11.53
C ASP A 31 -11.98 2.38 11.60
N GLY A 32 -12.17 2.94 12.79
CA GLY A 32 -13.21 3.93 13.05
C GLY A 32 -13.03 5.24 12.26
N GLY A 33 -11.79 5.60 11.89
CA GLY A 33 -11.52 6.77 11.06
C GLY A 33 -12.00 6.58 9.62
N LYS A 34 -11.93 5.35 9.13
CA LYS A 34 -12.39 4.98 7.77
C LYS A 34 -13.82 4.43 7.76
N LYS A 35 -14.38 4.09 8.93
CA LYS A 35 -15.66 3.38 9.10
C LYS A 35 -15.69 2.07 8.30
N VAL A 36 -14.55 1.38 8.26
CA VAL A 36 -14.37 0.12 7.55
C VAL A 36 -14.01 -0.97 8.56
N SER A 37 -14.80 -2.05 8.56
CA SER A 37 -14.41 -3.31 9.18
C SER A 37 -13.69 -4.17 8.14
N GLY A 38 -12.53 -4.73 8.49
CA GLY A 38 -11.76 -5.59 7.61
C GLY A 38 -10.28 -5.66 7.97
N ILE A 39 -9.42 -5.71 6.96
CA ILE A 39 -7.98 -5.91 7.11
C ILE A 39 -7.21 -4.66 6.67
N LYS A 40 -6.02 -4.44 7.24
CA LYS A 40 -5.14 -3.33 6.85
C LYS A 40 -4.07 -3.87 5.90
N ARG A 41 -4.04 -3.36 4.67
CA ARG A 41 -2.94 -3.64 3.74
C ARG A 41 -1.95 -2.48 3.71
N HIS A 42 -0.68 -2.81 3.62
CA HIS A 42 0.42 -1.89 3.36
C HIS A 42 0.85 -1.99 1.90
N LEU A 43 0.98 -0.84 1.25
CA LEU A 43 1.47 -0.74 -0.13
C LEU A 43 2.71 0.15 -0.17
N ALA A 44 3.73 -0.34 -0.86
CA ALA A 44 4.93 0.41 -1.18
C ALA A 44 4.93 0.72 -2.67
N VAL A 45 5.02 2.00 -3.04
CA VAL A 45 5.05 2.45 -4.43
C VAL A 45 6.22 3.40 -4.69
N ASP A 46 6.69 3.44 -5.94
CA ASP A 46 7.65 4.46 -6.37
C ASP A 46 6.97 5.82 -6.67
N ILE A 47 7.77 6.80 -7.09
CA ILE A 47 7.26 8.16 -7.38
C ILE A 47 6.37 8.25 -8.63
N ASN A 48 6.34 7.21 -9.46
CA ASN A 48 5.45 7.11 -10.60
C ASN A 48 4.17 6.31 -10.25
N GLY A 49 4.05 5.83 -9.01
CA GLY A 49 2.92 5.02 -8.54
C GLY A 49 3.05 3.53 -8.87
N LEU A 50 4.22 3.05 -9.30
CA LEU A 50 4.43 1.64 -9.62
C LEU A 50 4.59 0.81 -8.33
N PRO A 51 3.89 -0.34 -8.19
CA PRO A 51 4.00 -1.19 -7.01
C PRO A 51 5.41 -1.79 -6.85
N MET A 52 5.95 -1.66 -5.63
CA MET A 52 7.25 -2.23 -5.24
C MET A 52 7.09 -3.37 -4.23
N ALA A 53 6.12 -3.28 -3.33
CA ALA A 53 5.80 -4.34 -2.36
C ALA A 53 4.34 -4.22 -1.85
N VAL A 54 3.81 -5.36 -1.39
CA VAL A 54 2.49 -5.47 -0.77
C VAL A 54 2.61 -6.33 0.49
N HIS A 55 1.96 -5.89 1.57
CA HIS A 55 1.82 -6.67 2.79
C HIS A 55 0.39 -6.50 3.35
N VAL A 56 -0.14 -7.51 4.02
CA VAL A 56 -1.52 -7.58 4.51
C VAL A 56 -1.50 -8.11 5.93
#